data_AF-U1PK10-F1
#
_entry.id   AF-U1PK10-F1
#
_cell.length_a   1.000
_cell.length_b   1.000
_cell.length_c   1.000
_cell.angle_alpha   90.00
_cell.angle_beta   90.00
_cell.angle_gamma   90.00
#
_symmetry.space_group_name_H-M   'P 1'
#
loop_
_entity.id
_entity.type
_entity.pdbx_description
1 polymer ?
#
loop_
_entity_poly.entity_id
_entity_poly.type
_entity_poly.pdbx_seq_one_letter_code
_entity_poly.pdbx_strand_id
1 'polypeptide(L)'
;MDMAQTTLDDEDLFSEAASEMREDVESSLTQTREALPDPEAFFDIDAENTLALLNRLSSRLETGAAADNLRDAKKTLVIGEKADAFDDADDLADEIERLEELLGDVETAQQQADNLSSTVPQLKTALEE
;
A
#
# COMPACT_ATOMS: atom_id res chain seq x y z
N MET A 1 -40.39 -0.24 -32.46
CA MET A 1 -38.97 -0.58 -32.65
C MET A 1 -38.16 0.46 -31.86
N ASP A 2 -38.22 0.43 -30.53
CA ASP A 2 -37.58 1.45 -29.67
C ASP A 2 -37.01 0.89 -28.36
N MET A 3 -37.08 -0.42 -28.13
CA MET A 3 -36.55 -1.05 -26.91
C MET A 3 -35.16 -1.68 -27.11
N ALA A 4 -34.80 -2.02 -28.35
CA ALA A 4 -33.50 -2.64 -28.67
C ALA A 4 -32.35 -1.62 -28.80
N GLN A 5 -32.65 -0.32 -28.80
CA GLN A 5 -31.62 0.74 -28.78
C GLN A 5 -31.24 1.10 -27.34
N THR A 6 -32.22 1.23 -26.43
CA THR A 6 -31.96 1.54 -25.02
C THR A 6 -31.14 0.45 -24.31
N THR A 7 -31.41 -0.84 -24.57
CA THR A 7 -30.63 -1.93 -23.96
C THR A 7 -29.19 -2.00 -24.46
N LEU A 8 -28.92 -1.59 -25.70
CA LEU A 8 -27.57 -1.58 -26.26
C LEU A 8 -26.74 -0.45 -25.63
N ASP A 9 -27.35 0.74 -25.46
CA ASP A 9 -26.73 1.88 -24.77
C ASP A 9 -26.46 1.58 -23.28
N ASP A 10 -27.35 0.84 -22.62
CA ASP A 10 -27.17 0.43 -21.22
C ASP A 10 -26.02 -0.59 -21.08
N GLU A 11 -25.93 -1.59 -21.96
CA GLU A 11 -24.84 -2.59 -21.95
C GLU A 11 -23.46 -1.96 -22.18
N ASP A 12 -23.35 -1.00 -23.11
CA ASP A 12 -22.12 -0.25 -23.36
C ASP A 12 -21.73 0.61 -22.14
N LEU A 13 -22.69 1.23 -21.45
CA LEU A 13 -22.45 2.03 -20.24
C LEU A 13 -21.96 1.17 -19.06
N PHE A 14 -22.52 -0.03 -18.88
CA PHE A 14 -22.06 -0.96 -17.83
C PHE A 14 -20.64 -1.46 -18.11
N SER A 15 -20.31 -1.74 -19.38
CA SER A 15 -18.95 -2.12 -19.78
C SER A 15 -17.94 -0.99 -19.57
N GLU A 16 -18.33 0.26 -19.84
CA GLU A 16 -17.48 1.43 -19.60
C GLU A 16 -17.25 1.66 -18.11
N ALA A 17 -18.30 1.58 -17.29
CA ALA A 17 -18.20 1.68 -15.84
C ALA A 17 -17.36 0.55 -15.21
N ALA A 18 -17.46 -0.68 -15.74
CA ALA A 18 -16.62 -1.79 -15.31
C ALA A 18 -15.14 -1.56 -15.62
N SER A 19 -14.85 -1.01 -16.81
CA SER A 19 -13.50 -0.65 -17.23
C SER A 19 -12.92 0.47 -16.36
N GLU A 20 -13.72 1.49 -16.03
CA GLU A 20 -13.33 2.59 -15.14
C GLU A 20 -13.02 2.07 -13.72
N MET A 21 -13.86 1.21 -13.15
CA MET A 21 -13.60 0.60 -11.84
C MET A 21 -12.31 -0.23 -11.83
N ARG A 22 -11.99 -0.89 -12.95
CA ARG A 22 -10.74 -1.65 -13.09
C ARG A 22 -9.53 -0.72 -13.11
N GLU A 23 -9.59 0.33 -13.94
CA GLU A 23 -8.53 1.34 -14.01
C GLU A 23 -8.30 2.00 -12.65
N ASP A 24 -9.36 2.26 -11.87
CA ASP A 24 -9.26 2.80 -10.51
C ASP A 24 -8.49 1.85 -9.57
N VAL A 25 -8.80 0.55 -9.59
CA VAL A 25 -8.07 -0.44 -8.77
C VAL A 25 -6.60 -0.50 -9.19
N GLU A 26 -6.32 -0.67 -10.49
CA GLU A 26 -4.96 -0.77 -11.02
C GLU A 26 -4.13 0.50 -10.74
N SER A 27 -4.76 1.67 -10.85
CA SER A 27 -4.17 2.96 -10.51
C SER A 27 -3.84 3.05 -9.02
N SER A 28 -4.77 2.67 -8.14
CA SER A 28 -4.51 2.64 -6.69
C SER A 28 -3.38 1.68 -6.33
N LEU A 29 -3.32 0.49 -6.96
CA LEU A 29 -2.24 -0.48 -6.73
C LEU A 29 -0.88 0.05 -7.20
N THR A 30 -0.85 0.75 -8.33
CA THR A 30 0.36 1.43 -8.82
C THR A 30 0.81 2.50 -7.83
N GLN A 31 -0.11 3.36 -7.38
CA GLN A 31 0.18 4.40 -6.39
C GLN A 31 0.62 3.83 -5.04
N THR A 32 0.10 2.68 -4.61
CA THR A 32 0.59 1.96 -3.42
C THR A 32 2.05 1.58 -3.59
N ARG A 33 2.43 0.97 -4.72
CA ARG A 33 3.82 0.56 -4.99
C ARG A 33 4.78 1.73 -5.06
N GLU A 34 4.37 2.81 -5.72
CA GLU A 34 5.20 4.02 -5.85
C GLU A 34 5.40 4.74 -4.51
N ALA A 35 4.45 4.59 -3.58
CA ALA A 35 4.54 5.17 -2.23
C ALA A 35 5.37 4.31 -1.25
N LEU A 36 5.67 3.04 -1.58
CA LEU A 36 6.51 2.20 -0.73
C LEU A 36 7.95 2.72 -0.68
N PRO A 37 8.66 2.53 0.45
CA PRO A 37 10.07 2.86 0.56
C PRO A 37 10.93 2.20 -0.51
N ASP A 38 11.83 2.99 -1.11
CA ASP A 38 12.89 2.48 -1.98
C ASP A 38 13.86 1.61 -1.16
N PRO A 39 14.10 0.34 -1.55
CA PRO A 39 15.09 -0.52 -0.92
C PRO A 39 16.46 0.15 -0.73
N GLU A 40 16.97 0.86 -1.74
CA GLU A 40 18.28 1.51 -1.65
C GLU A 40 18.28 2.60 -0.56
N ALA A 41 17.14 3.26 -0.34
CA ALA A 41 17.04 4.35 0.62
C ALA A 41 17.20 3.92 2.10
N PHE A 42 16.92 2.66 2.44
CA PHE A 42 17.13 2.13 3.79
C PHE A 42 18.28 1.13 3.93
N PHE A 43 18.82 0.60 2.82
CA PHE A 43 20.07 -0.16 2.84
C PHE A 43 21.32 0.73 2.86
N ASP A 44 21.30 1.88 2.20
CA ASP A 44 22.46 2.79 2.08
C ASP A 44 22.41 3.98 3.04
N ILE A 45 22.04 3.72 4.30
CA ILE A 45 22.01 4.76 5.34
C ILE A 45 23.43 5.04 5.85
N ASP A 46 23.95 6.21 5.51
CA ASP A 46 25.11 6.79 6.20
C ASP A 46 24.69 7.29 7.58
N ALA A 47 25.44 6.97 8.64
CA ALA A 47 25.16 7.37 10.02
C ALA A 47 26.42 7.47 10.89
N GLU A 48 26.47 8.54 11.70
CA GLU A 48 27.60 8.84 12.59
C GLU A 48 27.63 7.95 13.85
N ASN A 49 26.48 7.39 14.24
CA ASN A 49 26.32 6.53 15.41
C ASN A 49 25.05 5.68 15.31
N THR A 50 24.91 4.71 16.21
CA THR A 50 23.77 3.79 16.27
C THR A 50 22.42 4.49 16.38
N LEU A 51 22.31 5.55 17.19
CA LEU A 51 21.04 6.25 17.35
C LEU A 51 20.67 7.03 16.08
N ALA A 52 21.66 7.65 15.43
CA ALA A 52 21.46 8.32 14.14
C ALA A 52 21.02 7.32 13.06
N LEU A 53 21.62 6.12 13.02
CA LEU A 53 21.24 5.05 12.12
C LEU A 53 19.78 4.63 12.34
N LEU A 54 19.38 4.35 13.58
CA LEU A 54 18.03 3.86 13.91
C LEU A 54 16.95 4.89 13.61
N ASN A 55 17.18 6.16 13.93
CA ASN A 55 16.22 7.22 13.59
C ASN A 55 16.10 7.41 12.08
N ARG A 56 17.22 7.36 11.34
CA ARG A 56 17.19 7.41 9.87
C ARG A 56 16.47 6.21 9.29
N LEU A 57 16.74 5.01 9.79
CA LEU A 57 16.08 3.78 9.35
C LEU A 57 14.57 3.86 9.55
N SER A 58 14.12 4.27 10.75
CA SER A 58 12.68 4.47 11.02
C SER A 58 12.05 5.43 10.01
N SER A 59 12.61 6.62 9.79
CA SER A 59 12.07 7.57 8.82
C SER A 59 12.10 7.08 7.38
N ARG A 60 13.07 6.23 7.02
CA ARG A 60 13.15 5.65 5.66
C ARG A 60 12.15 4.53 5.43
N LEU A 61 11.64 3.91 6.50
CA LEU A 61 10.62 2.86 6.44
C LEU A 61 9.20 3.42 6.54
N GLU A 62 9.02 4.74 6.63
CA GLU A 62 7.69 5.35 6.59
C GLU A 62 6.98 5.00 5.27
N THR A 63 5.77 4.45 5.37
CA THR A 63 4.99 3.96 4.22
C THR A 63 4.19 5.04 3.50
N GLY A 64 4.21 6.27 4.00
CA GLY A 64 3.58 7.42 3.36
C GLY A 64 2.09 7.19 3.06
N ALA A 65 1.70 7.40 1.79
CA ALA A 65 0.33 7.20 1.31
C ALA A 65 0.02 5.75 0.88
N ALA A 66 0.98 4.82 0.98
CA ALA A 66 0.81 3.46 0.46
C ALA A 66 -0.38 2.74 1.10
N ALA A 67 -0.54 2.89 2.43
CA ALA A 67 -1.65 2.32 3.19
C ALA A 67 -3.02 2.85 2.74
N ASP A 68 -3.11 4.16 2.52
CA ASP A 68 -4.36 4.81 2.09
C ASP A 68 -4.72 4.38 0.66
N ASN A 69 -3.75 4.39 -0.26
CA ASN A 69 -3.94 3.93 -1.64
C ASN A 69 -4.39 2.46 -1.69
N LEU A 70 -3.81 1.59 -0.85
CA LEU A 70 -4.15 0.17 -0.81
C LEU A 70 -5.58 -0.03 -0.28
N ARG A 71 -5.98 0.77 0.70
CA ARG A 71 -7.35 0.77 1.22
C ARG A 71 -8.36 1.22 0.17
N ASP A 72 -8.00 2.20 -0.65
CA ASP A 72 -8.82 2.66 -1.76
C ASP A 72 -8.95 1.56 -2.84
N ALA A 73 -7.85 0.90 -3.23
CA ALA A 73 -7.89 -0.26 -4.12
C ALA A 73 -8.85 -1.35 -3.61
N LYS A 74 -8.70 -1.74 -2.34
CA LYS A 74 -9.55 -2.76 -1.68
C LYS A 74 -11.02 -2.35 -1.64
N LYS A 75 -11.30 -1.08 -1.39
CA LYS A 75 -12.66 -0.55 -1.40
C LYS A 75 -13.26 -0.62 -2.80
N THR A 76 -12.54 -0.19 -3.82
CA THR A 76 -13.02 -0.20 -5.22
C THR A 76 -13.23 -1.62 -5.71
N LEU A 77 -12.31 -2.55 -5.40
CA LEU A 77 -12.49 -3.98 -5.71
C LEU A 77 -13.80 -4.53 -5.13
N VAL A 78 -14.05 -4.32 -3.83
CA VAL A 78 -15.28 -4.81 -3.18
C VAL A 78 -16.56 -4.18 -3.77
N ILE A 79 -16.48 -2.94 -4.26
CA ILE A 79 -17.61 -2.28 -4.92
C ILE A 79 -17.83 -2.89 -6.32
N GLY A 80 -16.77 -3.07 -7.11
CA GLY A 80 -16.86 -3.62 -8.46
C GLY A 80 -17.23 -5.10 -8.49
N GLU A 81 -16.76 -5.92 -7.54
CA GLU A 81 -17.19 -7.32 -7.38
C GLU A 81 -18.71 -7.43 -7.19
N LYS A 82 -19.30 -6.54 -6.37
CA LYS A 82 -20.75 -6.52 -6.16
C LYS A 82 -21.53 -6.09 -7.40
N ALA A 83 -20.87 -5.38 -8.31
CA ALA A 83 -21.41 -4.94 -9.58
C ALA A 83 -21.10 -5.90 -10.74
N ASP A 84 -20.44 -7.04 -10.46
CA ASP A 84 -19.97 -8.00 -11.49
C ASP A 84 -19.06 -7.33 -12.53
N ALA A 85 -18.23 -6.37 -12.07
CA ALA A 85 -17.39 -5.53 -12.92
C ALA A 85 -16.06 -6.18 -13.33
N PHE A 86 -15.69 -7.31 -12.74
CA PHE A 86 -14.37 -7.93 -12.92
C PHE A 86 -14.51 -9.41 -13.27
N ASP A 87 -13.85 -9.82 -14.35
CA ASP A 87 -13.67 -11.23 -14.68
C ASP A 87 -12.53 -11.89 -13.86
N ASP A 88 -11.63 -11.07 -13.31
CA ASP A 88 -10.38 -11.45 -12.62
C ASP A 88 -10.27 -10.85 -11.21
N ALA A 89 -11.41 -10.72 -10.51
CA ALA A 89 -11.46 -10.19 -9.14
C ALA A 89 -10.50 -10.92 -8.18
N ASP A 90 -10.40 -12.25 -8.29
CA ASP A 90 -9.52 -13.05 -7.45
C ASP A 90 -8.03 -12.68 -7.65
N ASP A 91 -7.60 -12.40 -8.88
CA ASP A 91 -6.21 -12.02 -9.18
C ASP A 91 -5.88 -10.64 -8.58
N LEU A 92 -6.83 -9.69 -8.64
CA LEU A 92 -6.70 -8.37 -8.01
C LEU A 92 -6.69 -8.47 -6.47
N ALA A 93 -7.51 -9.35 -5.90
CA ALA A 93 -7.56 -9.60 -4.46
C ALA A 93 -6.22 -10.17 -3.95
N ASP A 94 -5.66 -11.16 -4.65
CA ASP A 94 -4.35 -11.74 -4.39
C ASP A 94 -3.24 -10.67 -4.41
N GLU A 95 -3.30 -9.75 -5.37
CA GLU A 95 -2.33 -8.66 -5.48
C GLU A 95 -2.43 -7.67 -4.31
N ILE A 96 -3.66 -7.33 -3.90
CA ILE A 96 -3.93 -6.49 -2.73
C ILE A 96 -3.38 -7.16 -1.47
N GLU A 97 -3.64 -8.45 -1.27
CA GLU A 97 -3.16 -9.19 -0.09
C GLU A 97 -1.64 -9.19 -0.01
N ARG A 98 -0.93 -9.43 -1.12
CA ARG A 98 0.54 -9.37 -1.16
C ARG A 98 1.08 -7.99 -0.79
N LEU A 99 0.43 -6.92 -1.24
CA LEU A 99 0.82 -5.55 -0.87
C LEU A 99 0.48 -5.23 0.59
N GLU A 100 -0.63 -5.76 1.11
CA GLU A 100 -1.04 -5.62 2.52
C GLU A 100 -0.02 -6.29 3.45
N GLU A 101 0.42 -7.50 3.11
CA GLU A 101 1.48 -8.21 3.84
C GLU A 101 2.80 -7.44 3.80
N LEU A 102 3.24 -7.01 2.61
CA LEU A 102 4.48 -6.25 2.45
C LEU A 102 4.46 -4.94 3.25
N LEU A 103 3.34 -4.22 3.23
CA LEU A 103 3.16 -3.00 4.01
C LEU A 103 3.27 -3.28 5.51
N GLY A 104 2.61 -4.34 5.99
CA GLY A 104 2.69 -4.77 7.38
C GLY A 104 4.11 -5.14 7.82
N ASP A 105 4.90 -5.76 6.95
CA ASP A 105 6.31 -6.06 7.21
C ASP A 105 7.15 -4.79 7.33
N VAL A 106 6.93 -3.80 6.46
CA VAL A 106 7.62 -2.50 6.50
C VAL A 106 7.27 -1.73 7.78
N GLU A 107 5.98 -1.64 8.14
CA GLU A 107 5.52 -0.99 9.37
C GLU A 107 6.08 -1.68 10.62
N THR A 108 6.14 -3.01 10.60
CA THR A 108 6.74 -3.80 11.69
C THR A 108 8.22 -3.48 11.83
N ALA A 109 8.96 -3.40 10.72
CA ALA A 109 10.38 -3.04 10.74
C ALA A 109 10.60 -1.61 11.25
N GLN A 110 9.77 -0.65 10.82
CA GLN A 110 9.79 0.73 11.33
C GLN A 110 9.60 0.76 12.85
N GLN A 111 8.57 0.08 13.35
CA GLN A 111 8.26 0.02 14.77
C GLN A 111 9.41 -0.60 15.58
N GLN A 112 10.08 -1.62 15.04
CA GLN A 112 11.27 -2.22 15.66
C GLN A 112 12.44 -1.22 15.74
N ALA A 113 12.67 -0.42 14.70
CA ALA A 113 13.69 0.63 14.70
C ALA A 113 13.40 1.69 15.79
N ASP A 114 12.14 2.11 15.94
CA ASP A 114 11.70 3.06 16.97
C ASP A 114 11.84 2.52 18.40
N ASN A 115 11.49 1.25 18.60
CA ASN A 115 11.65 0.59 19.90
C ASN A 115 13.12 0.53 20.30
N LEU A 116 14.00 0.23 19.35
CA LEU A 116 15.43 0.17 19.59
C LEU A 116 16.04 1.57 19.78
N SER A 117 15.59 2.56 19.01
CA SER A 117 16.03 3.96 19.18
C SER A 117 15.69 4.51 20.56
N SER A 118 14.61 4.01 21.18
CA SER A 118 14.22 4.34 22.56
C SER A 118 15.01 3.56 23.62
N THR A 119 15.30 2.28 23.38
CA THR A 119 15.92 1.38 24.36
C THR A 119 17.44 1.60 24.49
N VAL A 120 18.13 1.84 23.36
CA VAL A 120 19.60 1.99 23.34
C VAL A 120 20.11 3.14 24.23
N PRO A 121 19.53 4.35 24.22
CA PRO A 121 19.94 5.43 25.12
C PRO A 121 19.74 5.08 26.60
N GLN A 122 18.66 4.37 26.94
CA GLN A 122 18.38 3.96 28.33
C GLN A 122 19.43 2.97 28.84
N LEU A 123 19.82 2.00 28.00
CA LEU A 123 20.90 1.06 28.32
C LEU A 123 22.22 1.78 28.54
N LYS A 124 22.54 2.77 27.71
CA LYS A 124 23.75 3.58 27.89
C LYS A 124 23.76 4.25 29.27
N THR A 125 22.68 4.92 29.65
CA THR A 125 22.56 5.56 30.96
C THR A 125 22.74 4.54 32.10
N ALA A 126 22.06 3.40 32.03
CA ALA A 126 22.13 2.37 33.08
C ALA A 126 23.52 1.72 33.24
N LEU A 127 24.36 1.76 32.19
CA LEU A 127 25.74 1.26 32.24
C LEU A 127 26.75 2.31 32.70
N GLU A 128 26.41 3.60 32.58
CA GLU A 128 27.26 4.73 32.98
C GLU A 128 26.99 5.20 34.43
N GLU A 129 25.91 4.73 35.05
CA GLU A 129 25.59 4.86 36.48
C GLU A 129 26.45 3.95 37.38
#